data_AF-A0A7J3R2C1-F1
#
_entry.id   AF-A0A7J3R2C1-F1
#
_cell.length_a   1.000
_cell.length_b   1.000
_cell.length_c   1.000
_cell.angle_alpha   90.00
_cell.angle_beta   90.00
_cell.angle_gamma   90.00
#
_symmetry.space_group_name_H-M   'P 1'
#
loop_
_entity.id
_entity.type
_entity.pdbx_description
1 polymer ?
#
loop_
_entity_poly.entity_id
_entity_poly.type
_entity_poly.pdbx_seq_one_letter_code
_entity_poly.pdbx_strand_id
1 'polypeptide(L)' 'MRIDSAVVLVSAILFIASIYFVVLSLQTMDESFRLQMLTLATAFFIVGVLFLIIMALILVSRRALSKQE' A
#
# COMPACT_ATOMS: atom_id res chain seq x y z
N MET A 1 -19.65 -6.73 1.37
CA MET A 1 -18.43 -6.08 1.91
C MET A 1 -18.34 -4.69 1.33
N ARG A 2 -18.23 -3.66 2.17
CA ARG A 2 -18.15 -2.25 1.72
C ARG A 2 -16.83 -2.02 0.98
N ILE A 3 -16.82 -1.13 -0.01
CA ILE A 3 -15.62 -0.71 -0.77
C ILE A 3 -14.46 -0.36 0.19
N ASP A 4 -14.79 0.25 1.33
CA ASP A 4 -13.87 0.54 2.43
C ASP A 4 -13.05 -0.68 2.90
N SER A 5 -13.70 -1.83 3.07
CA SER A 5 -13.04 -3.06 3.50
C SER A 5 -12.13 -3.66 2.42
N ALA A 6 -12.52 -3.52 1.15
CA ALA A 6 -11.70 -4.00 0.02
C ALA A 6 -10.42 -3.17 -0.12
N VAL A 7 -10.50 -1.84 0.03
CA VAL A 7 -9.32 -0.96 -0.02
C VAL A 7 -8.34 -1.29 1.10
N VAL A 8 -8.83 -1.46 2.34
CA VAL A 8 -7.98 -1.85 3.48
C VAL A 8 -7.30 -3.20 3.22
N LEU A 9 -8.04 -4.18 2.68
CA LEU A 9 -7.48 -5.50 2.37
C LEU A 9 -6.40 -5.41 1.28
N VAL A 10 -6.63 -4.65 0.21
CA VAL A 10 -5.64 -4.43 -0.86
C VAL A 10 -4.40 -3.75 -0.30
N SER A 11 -4.53 -2.69 0.50
CA SER A 11 -3.40 -2.04 1.17
C SER A 11 -2.62 -3.03 2.04
N ALA A 12 -3.29 -3.90 2.80
CA ALA A 12 -2.63 -4.92 3.61
C ALA A 12 -1.82 -5.91 2.75
N ILE A 13 -2.38 -6.38 1.63
CA ILE A 13 -1.66 -7.26 0.70
C ILE A 13 -0.43 -6.56 0.11
N LEU A 14 -0.55 -5.29 -0.25
CA LEU A 14 0.58 -4.50 -0.78
C LEU A 14 1.69 -4.35 0.26
N PHE A 15 1.36 -4.10 1.53
CA PHE A 15 2.36 -4.03 2.60
C PHE A 15 3.02 -5.38 2.87
N ILE A 16 2.26 -6.47 2.85
CA ILE A 16 2.81 -7.83 2.99
C ILE A 16 3.76 -8.13 1.83
N ALA A 17 3.38 -7.81 0.59
CA ALA A 17 4.24 -7.97 -0.59
C ALA A 17 5.52 -7.14 -0.46
N SER A 18 5.42 -5.90 0.01
CA SER A 18 6.57 -5.05 0.27
C SER A 18 7.56 -5.70 1.25
N ILE A 19 7.07 -6.16 2.41
CA ILE A 19 7.90 -6.86 3.42
C ILE A 19 8.52 -8.13 2.83
N TYR A 20 7.75 -8.91 2.07
CA TYR A 20 8.24 -10.11 1.40
C TYR A 20 9.43 -9.82 0.48
N PHE A 21 9.34 -8.80 -0.37
CA PHE A 21 10.44 -8.43 -1.26
C PHE A 21 11.65 -7.87 -0.52
N VAL A 22 11.47 -7.15 0.60
CA VAL A 22 12.59 -6.75 1.47
C VAL A 22 13.32 -7.98 2.01
N VAL A 23 12.59 -8.95 2.58
CA VAL A 23 13.20 -10.17 3.13
C VAL A 23 13.90 -10.98 2.05
N LEU A 24 13.28 -11.12 0.87
CA LEU A 24 13.87 -11.83 -0.26
C LEU A 24 15.14 -11.15 -0.78
N SER A 25 15.20 -9.81 -0.74
CA SER A 25 16.39 -9.05 -1.13
C SER A 25 17.59 -9.32 -0.21
N LEU A 26 17.36 -9.58 1.08
CA LEU A 26 18.41 -9.93 2.04
C LEU A 26 19.02 -11.33 1.78
N GLN A 27 18.24 -12.22 1.17
CA GLN A 27 18.66 -13.59 0.83
C GLN A 27 19.29 -13.68 -0.56
N THR A 28 19.23 -12.61 -1.35
CA THR A 28 19.72 -12.58 -2.73
C THR A 28 21.20 -12.17 -2.76
N MET A 29 22.05 -13.01 -3.34
CA MET A 29 23.49 -12.73 -3.48
C MET A 29 23.83 -11.77 -4.63
N ASP A 30 23.01 -11.74 -5.68
CA ASP A 30 23.18 -10.82 -6.81
C ASP A 30 22.75 -9.39 -6.43
N GLU A 31 23.68 -8.46 -6.49
CA GLU A 31 23.45 -7.06 -6.13
C GLU A 31 22.45 -6.35 -7.06
N SER A 32 22.47 -6.65 -8.36
CA SER A 32 21.55 -6.06 -9.33
C SER A 32 20.12 -6.52 -9.06
N PHE A 33 19.95 -7.81 -8.76
CA PHE A 33 18.64 -8.40 -8.47
C PHE A 33 18.12 -7.93 -7.11
N ARG A 34 19.00 -7.78 -6.12
CA ARG A 34 18.68 -7.18 -4.81
C ARG A 34 18.14 -5.76 -4.94
N LEU A 35 18.77 -4.91 -5.76
CA LEU A 35 18.28 -3.54 -6.00
C LEU A 35 16.91 -3.53 -6.70
N GLN A 36 16.68 -4.42 -7.65
CA GLN A 36 15.36 -4.54 -8.29
C GLN A 36 14.28 -4.98 -7.30
N MET A 37 14.57 -5.95 -6.42
CA MET A 37 13.64 -6.36 -5.36
C MET A 37 13.33 -5.24 -4.37
N LEU A 38 14.36 -4.48 -3.94
CA LEU A 38 14.16 -3.32 -3.07
C LEU A 38 13.32 -2.23 -3.74
N THR A 39 13.52 -2.02 -5.04
CA THR A 39 12.72 -1.09 -5.83
C THR A 39 11.25 -1.53 -5.87
N LEU A 40 11.01 -2.83 -6.11
CA LEU A 40 9.67 -3.41 -6.10
C LEU A 40 9.01 -3.29 -4.73
N ALA A 41 9.75 -3.61 -3.66
CA ALA A 41 9.28 -3.47 -2.28
C ALA A 41 8.85 -2.03 -1.97
N THR A 42 9.67 -1.06 -2.38
CA THR A 42 9.41 0.37 -2.20
C THR A 42 8.17 0.80 -2.99
N ALA A 43 8.04 0.35 -4.24
CA ALA A 43 6.87 0.65 -5.08
C ALA A 43 5.57 0.13 -4.43
N PHE A 44 5.54 -1.12 -3.97
CA PHE A 44 4.37 -1.67 -3.28
C PHE A 44 4.02 -0.91 -2.00
N PHE A 45 5.04 -0.50 -1.23
CA PHE A 45 4.83 0.32 -0.03
C PHE A 45 4.18 1.67 -0.36
N ILE A 46 4.74 2.40 -1.33
CA ILE A 46 4.22 3.71 -1.77
C ILE A 46 2.79 3.59 -2.26
N VAL A 47 2.50 2.60 -3.10
CA VAL A 47 1.14 2.36 -3.60
C VAL A 47 0.18 2.05 -2.45
N GLY A 48 0.58 1.21 -1.50
CA GLY A 48 -0.21 0.91 -0.30
C GLY A 48 -0.58 2.16 0.51
N VAL A 49 0.38 3.07 0.70
CA VAL A 49 0.16 4.37 1.37
C VAL A 49 -0.79 5.26 0.58
N LEU A 50 -0.62 5.36 -0.74
CA LEU A 50 -1.51 6.15 -1.60
C LEU A 50 -2.97 5.70 -1.49
N PHE A 51 -3.23 4.39 -1.48
CA PHE A 51 -4.59 3.87 -1.28
C PHE A 51 -5.19 4.29 0.06
N LEU A 52 -4.41 4.26 1.15
CA LEU A 52 -4.87 4.72 2.46
C LEU A 52 -5.17 6.23 2.47
N ILE A 53 -4.35 7.05 1.81
CA ILE A 53 -4.59 8.49 1.69
C ILE A 53 -5.89 8.76 0.92
N ILE A 54 -6.09 8.10 -0.22
CA ILE A 54 -7.31 8.24 -1.02
C ILE A 54 -8.54 7.86 -0.19
N MET A 55 -8.46 6.76 0.56
CA MET A 55 -9.55 6.34 1.45
C MET A 55 -9.84 7.39 2.53
N ALA A 56 -8.81 7.93 3.17
CA ALA A 56 -8.95 8.98 4.17
C ALA A 56 -9.61 10.24 3.58
N LEU A 57 -9.19 10.67 2.38
CA LEU A 57 -9.80 11.79 1.67
C LEU A 57 -11.27 11.54 1.35
N ILE A 58 -11.62 10.35 0.85
CA ILE A 58 -13.02 9.97 0.59
C ILE A 58 -13.84 10.05 1.88
N LEU A 59 -13.33 9.54 3.00
CA LEU A 59 -14.02 9.59 4.29
C LEU A 59 -14.21 11.03 4.79
N VAL A 60 -13.20 11.88 4.64
CA VAL A 60 -13.28 13.31 5.01
C VAL A 60 -14.32 14.03 4.14
N SER A 61 -14.29 13.84 2.82
CA SER A 61 -15.26 14.45 1.89
C SER A 61 -16.69 14.01 2.19
N ARG A 62 -16.91 12.73 2.48
CA ARG A 62 -18.24 12.22 2.87
C ARG A 62 -18.74 12.84 4.17
N ARG A 63 -17.87 13.03 5.17
CA ARG A 63 -18.22 13.71 6.43
C ARG A 63 -18.51 15.19 6.23
N ALA A 64 -17.80 15.86 5.32
CA ALA A 64 -18.03 17.27 5.02
C ALA A 64 -19.41 17.49 4.38
N LEU A 65 -19.78 16.65 3.40
CA LEU A 65 -21.09 16.70 2.74
C LEU A 65 -22.24 16.43 3.71
N SER A 66 -22.10 15.41 4.58
CA SER A 66 -23.11 15.06 5.58
C SER A 66 -23.35 16.14 6.66
N LYS A 67 -22.44 17.11 6.83
CA LYS A 67 -22.61 18.22 7.78
C LYS A 67 -23.34 19.43 7.17
N GLN A 68 -23.57 19.44 5.86
CA GLN A 68 -24.27 20.52 5.16
C GLN A 68 -25.77 20.25 4.97
N GLU A 69 -26.20 19.00 5.14
CA GLU A 69 -27.60 18.60 5.30
C GLU A 69 -28.06 18.75 6.76
#